data_AF-A0A336KVY6-F1
#
_entry.id   AF-A0A336KVY6-F1
#
_cell.length_a   1.000
_cell.length_b   1.000
_cell.length_c   1.000
_cell.angle_alpha   90.00
_cell.angle_beta   90.00
_cell.angle_gamma   90.00
#
_symmetry.space_group_name_H-M   'P 1'
#
loop_
_entity.id
_entity.type
_entity.pdbx_description
1 polymer ?
#
loop_
_entity_poly.entity_id
_entity_poly.type
_entity_poly.pdbx_seq_one_letter_code
_entity_poly.pdbx_strand_id
1 'polypeptide(L)'
;MEIPHIETRWDYRLRRESCLVNLYPHPSTLSRAYVDLVRAWGWKSFTIVYETNDGLIRLQELLKAHGPSEFPINVRQLPDDGDYR
;
A
#
# COMPACT_ATOMS: atom_id res chain seq x y z
N MET A 1 -28.91 -11.82 -17.84
CA MET A 1 -28.53 -10.40 -17.79
C MET A 1 -27.21 -10.33 -17.04
N GLU A 2 -26.19 -9.74 -17.65
CA GLU A 2 -24.96 -9.36 -16.95
C GLU A 2 -25.15 -7.93 -16.43
N ILE A 3 -24.98 -7.72 -15.13
CA ILE A 3 -25.09 -6.40 -14.49
C ILE A 3 -23.66 -5.88 -14.28
N PRO A 4 -23.31 -4.66 -14.74
CA PRO A 4 -22.00 -4.09 -14.48
C PRO A 4 -21.80 -3.85 -12.99
N HIS A 5 -20.64 -4.27 -12.47
CA HIS A 5 -20.24 -4.10 -11.08
C HIS A 5 -19.11 -3.08 -10.99
N ILE A 6 -19.37 -1.98 -10.28
CA ILE A 6 -18.38 -0.93 -10.02
C ILE A 6 -17.93 -1.02 -8.57
N GLU A 7 -16.63 -1.16 -8.35
CA GLU A 7 -16.02 -1.12 -7.03
C GLU A 7 -15.15 0.13 -6.87
N THR A 8 -15.09 0.65 -5.64
CA THR A 8 -14.24 1.78 -5.26
C THR A 8 -13.37 1.44 -4.05
N ARG A 9 -13.26 0.15 -3.73
CA ARG A 9 -12.51 -0.35 -2.58
C ARG A 9 -11.17 -0.92 -3.03
N TRP A 10 -10.22 -0.93 -2.12
CA TRP A 10 -8.99 -1.65 -2.35
C TRP A 10 -9.27 -3.16 -2.42
N ASP A 11 -8.91 -3.76 -3.54
CA ASP A 11 -8.83 -5.21 -3.71
C ASP A 11 -7.51 -5.54 -4.44
N TYR A 12 -6.63 -6.29 -3.78
CA TYR A 12 -5.37 -6.74 -4.38
C TYR A 12 -5.54 -8.01 -5.21
N ARG A 13 -6.68 -8.70 -5.09
CA ARG A 13 -6.99 -9.89 -5.87
C ARG A 13 -7.56 -9.45 -7.20
N LEU A 14 -6.82 -9.73 -8.27
CA LEU A 14 -7.30 -9.47 -9.62
C LEU A 14 -8.40 -10.47 -9.97
N ARG A 15 -9.65 -10.16 -9.62
CA ARG A 15 -10.81 -10.93 -10.05
C ARG A 15 -11.09 -10.62 -11.51
N ARG A 16 -10.79 -11.56 -12.39
CA ARG A 16 -11.21 -11.50 -13.80
C ARG A 16 -12.66 -11.98 -13.91
N GLU A 17 -13.60 -11.16 -13.44
CA GLU A 17 -15.03 -11.35 -13.69
C GLU A 17 -15.42 -10.45 -14.88
N SER A 18 -16.27 -10.96 -15.78
CA SER A 18 -16.52 -10.39 -17.12
C SER A 18 -17.17 -8.99 -17.13
N CYS A 19 -17.64 -8.46 -15.98
CA CYS A 19 -18.29 -7.16 -15.89
C CYS A 19 -17.93 -6.36 -14.62
N LEU A 20 -16.70 -6.50 -14.10
CA LEU A 20 -16.23 -5.75 -12.93
C LEU A 20 -15.21 -4.67 -13.32
N VAL A 21 -15.43 -3.44 -12.85
CA VAL A 21 -14.46 -2.34 -12.91
C VAL A 21 -14.20 -1.82 -11.52
N ASN A 22 -12.94 -1.83 -11.09
CA ASN A 22 -12.52 -1.20 -9.83
C ASN A 22 -11.83 0.14 -10.13
N LEU A 23 -12.40 1.22 -9.61
CA LEU A 23 -11.89 2.58 -9.75
C LEU A 23 -10.84 2.93 -8.68
N TYR A 24 -10.61 2.04 -7.70
CA TYR A 24 -9.56 2.23 -6.72
C TYR A 24 -8.18 2.19 -7.39
N PRO A 25 -7.25 3.08 -7.02
CA PRO A 25 -5.91 3.10 -7.60
C PRO A 25 -5.22 1.74 -7.53
N HIS A 26 -4.62 1.31 -8.64
CA HIS A 26 -3.91 0.04 -8.67
C HIS A 26 -2.78 0.04 -7.61
N PRO A 27 -2.59 -1.06 -6.84
CA PRO A 27 -1.62 -1.09 -5.74
C PRO A 27 -0.20 -0.66 -6.13
N SER A 28 0.26 -1.03 -7.34
CA SER A 28 1.58 -0.63 -7.81
C SER A 28 1.71 0.89 -8.07
N THR A 29 0.62 1.56 -8.46
CA THR A 29 0.61 3.02 -8.65
C THR A 29 0.79 3.75 -7.33
N LEU A 30 0.06 3.31 -6.29
CA LEU A 30 0.21 3.86 -4.94
C LEU A 30 1.62 3.61 -4.39
N SER A 31 2.14 2.40 -4.56
CA SER A 31 3.46 2.02 -4.07
C SER A 31 4.57 2.91 -4.67
N ARG A 32 4.50 3.21 -5.98
CA ARG A 32 5.43 4.15 -6.63
C ARG A 32 5.28 5.58 -6.11
N ALA A 33 4.05 6.05 -5.95
CA ALA A 33 3.80 7.39 -5.41
C ALA A 33 4.42 7.58 -4.01
N TYR A 34 4.39 6.56 -3.15
CA TYR A 34 5.09 6.60 -1.86
C TYR A 34 6.61 6.69 -2.01
N VAL A 35 7.21 5.92 -2.92
CA VAL A 35 8.65 6.02 -3.22
C VAL A 35 9.02 7.42 -3.69
N ASP A 36 8.21 8.01 -4.57
CA ASP A 36 8.45 9.34 -5.10
C ASP A 36 8.33 10.42 -4.02
N LEU A 37 7.40 10.29 -3.08
CA LEU A 37 7.27 11.19 -1.92
C LEU A 37 8.49 11.13 -1.00
N VAL A 38 8.92 9.91 -0.62
CA VAL A 38 10.11 9.70 0.22
C VAL A 38 11.36 10.31 -0.43
N ARG A 39 11.50 10.15 -1.76
CA ARG A 39 12.59 10.75 -2.54
C ARG A 39 12.48 12.28 -2.60
N ALA A 40 11.30 12.82 -2.88
CA ALA A 40 11.08 14.25 -2.99
C ALA A 40 11.36 14.98 -1.67
N TRP A 41 11.08 14.34 -0.53
CA TRP A 41 11.40 14.88 0.79
C TRP A 41 12.82 14.57 1.28
N GLY A 42 13.60 13.79 0.53
CA GLY A 42 14.97 13.42 0.90
C GLY A 42 15.06 12.63 2.20
N TRP A 43 14.03 11.85 2.53
CA TRP A 43 13.99 11.06 3.76
C TRP A 43 15.03 9.96 3.72
N LYS A 44 15.95 10.01 4.68
CA LYS A 44 16.99 8.99 4.85
C LYS A 44 16.52 7.83 5.74
N SER A 45 15.72 8.13 6.77
CA SER A 45 15.13 7.14 7.67
C SER A 45 13.67 7.50 7.95
N PHE A 46 12.81 6.49 8.03
CA PHE A 46 11.40 6.63 8.37
C PHE A 46 10.85 5.34 8.98
N THR A 47 9.65 5.44 9.58
CA THR A 47 8.94 4.31 10.17
C THR A 47 7.63 4.09 9.42
N ILE A 48 7.42 2.87 8.97
CA ILE A 48 6.14 2.41 8.41
C ILE A 48 5.28 1.91 9.57
N VAL A 49 4.11 2.49 9.72
CA VAL A 49 3.08 2.03 10.67
C VAL A 49 1.92 1.45 9.87
N TYR A 50 1.49 0.24 10.21
CA TYR A 50 0.40 -0.45 9.51
C TYR A 50 -0.53 -1.17 10.49
N GLU A 51 -1.79 -1.33 10.10
CA GLU A 51 -2.81 -2.00 10.91
C GLU A 51 -2.91 -3.48 10.56
N THR A 52 -3.10 -3.78 9.27
CA THR A 52 -3.30 -5.15 8.76
C THR A 52 -2.17 -5.58 7.84
N ASN A 53 -1.89 -6.89 7.78
CA ASN A 53 -0.89 -7.47 6.86
C ASN A 53 -1.16 -7.09 5.40
N ASP A 54 -2.42 -6.90 5.05
CA ASP A 54 -2.90 -6.37 3.78
C ASP A 54 -2.33 -4.97 3.46
N GLY A 55 -2.14 -4.13 4.46
CA GLY A 55 -1.48 -2.82 4.33
C GLY A 55 -0.03 -2.93 3.86
N LEU A 56 0.70 -3.98 4.24
CA LEU A 56 2.08 -4.21 3.79
C LEU A 56 2.15 -4.49 2.28
N ILE A 57 1.13 -5.13 1.70
CA ILE A 57 1.08 -5.42 0.26
C ILE A 57 1.12 -4.10 -0.54
N ARG A 58 0.48 -3.05 -0.04
CA ARG A 58 0.50 -1.71 -0.69
C ARG A 58 1.88 -1.07 -0.67
N LEU A 59 2.67 -1.38 0.35
CA LEU A 59 4.00 -0.82 0.60
C LEU A 59 5.13 -1.70 0.06
N GLN A 60 4.80 -2.77 -0.66
CA GLN A 60 5.78 -3.74 -1.13
C GLN A 60 6.88 -3.10 -2.00
N GLU A 61 6.55 -2.20 -2.93
CA GLU A 61 7.57 -1.56 -3.77
C GLU A 61 8.41 -0.56 -2.98
N LEU A 62 7.83 0.09 -1.98
CA LEU A 62 8.58 0.96 -1.06
C LEU A 62 9.62 0.17 -0.26
N LEU A 63 9.22 -0.99 0.28
CA LEU A 63 10.11 -1.90 1.01
C LEU A 63 11.22 -2.47 0.11
N LYS A 64 10.90 -2.82 -1.14
CA LYS A 64 11.89 -3.29 -2.12
C LYS A 64 12.85 -2.18 -2.57
N ALA A 65 12.36 -0.96 -2.75
CA ALA A 65 13.15 0.16 -3.23
C ALA A 65 14.20 0.61 -2.20
N HIS A 66 13.92 0.39 -0.92
CA HIS A 66 14.85 0.70 0.16
C HIS A 66 15.73 -0.52 0.46
N GLY A 67 16.64 -0.82 -0.48
CA GLY A 67 17.66 -1.87 -0.36
C GLY A 67 18.62 -1.65 0.82
N PRO A 68 19.77 -2.34 0.88
CA PRO A 68 20.73 -2.18 1.97
C PRO A 68 21.23 -0.73 2.03
N SER A 69 20.62 0.04 2.92
CA SER A 69 20.85 1.45 3.17
C SER A 69 21.55 1.57 4.52
N GLU A 70 22.39 2.60 4.69
CA GLU A 70 22.99 2.93 5.99
C GLU A 70 21.92 3.29 7.04
N PHE A 71 20.69 3.57 6.60
CA PHE A 71 19.55 3.91 7.43
C PHE A 71 18.48 2.83 7.31
N PRO A 72 18.23 2.03 8.35
CA PRO A 72 17.18 1.00 8.30
C PRO A 72 15.77 1.64 8.35
N ILE A 73 14.84 1.09 7.56
CA ILE A 73 13.40 1.35 7.74
C ILE A 73 12.90 0.53 8.92
N ASN A 74 12.18 1.17 9.82
CA ASN A 74 11.44 0.48 10.87
C ASN A 74 10.03 0.18 10.36
N VAL A 75 9.53 -1.03 10.61
CA VAL A 75 8.16 -1.43 10.29
C VAL A 75 7.49 -1.84 11.59
N ARG A 76 6.34 -1.22 11.90
CA ARG A 76 5.60 -1.46 13.15
C ARG A 76 4.13 -1.71 12.84
N GLN A 77 3.61 -2.80 13.38
CA GLN A 77 2.18 -3.06 13.37
C GLN A 77 1.52 -2.35 14.54
N LEU A 78 0.36 -1.76 14.32
CA LEU A 78 -0.50 -1.29 15.39
C LEU A 78 -1.06 -2.50 16.16
N PRO A 79 -1.18 -2.44 17.49
CA PRO A 79 -1.91 -3.45 18.25
C PRO A 79 -3.38 -3.56 17.77
N ASP A 80 -4.06 -4.63 18.13
CA ASP A 80 -5.48 -4.80 17.79
C ASP A 80 -6.42 -4.04 18.76
N ASP A 81 -5.87 -3.47 19.84
CA ASP A 81 -6.62 -2.99 21.01
C ASP A 81 -6.41 -1.49 21.30
N GLY A 82 -6.74 -0.58 20.38
CA GLY A 82 -6.55 0.83 20.70
C GLY A 82 -7.33 1.82 19.86
N ASP A 83 -8.05 2.71 20.55
CA ASP A 83 -8.32 4.05 20.05
C ASP A 83 -6.96 4.77 19.89
N TYR A 84 -6.52 4.99 18.65
CA TYR A 84 -5.22 5.58 18.30
C TYR A 84 -5.31 7.08 17.97
N ARG A 85 -6.35 7.74 18.48
CA ARG A 85 -6.66 9.15 18.27
C ARG A 85 -5.90 10.07 19.24
#